data_AF-A0A7C5YIN9-F1
#
_entry.id   AF-A0A7C5YIN9-F1
#
_cell.length_a   1.000
_cell.length_b   1.000
_cell.length_c   1.000
_cell.angle_alpha   90.00
_cell.angle_beta   90.00
_cell.angle_gamma   90.00
#
_symmetry.space_group_name_H-M   'P 1'
#
loop_
_entity.id
_entity.type
_entity.pdbx_description
1 polymer ?
#
loop_
_entity_poly.entity_id
_entity_poly.type
_entity_poly.pdbx_seq_one_letter_code
_entity_poly.pdbx_strand_id
1 'polypeptide(L)'
;MDCIHCGFCLTVCPTFVLTGDETDSPRGRLYYMRLLSEGQIEPDESVLTHLDRCLYCRACETACPSGVQYGFLAELARAQLARQGKGLTRKSKIQDFLFRHILPYPNRLEIAMFPLRIAQLLKLTEWLNGIPFISRAINMVPSLPSRRWGKLPETFPARSERKLRVGLVTGCINSVVLSRTNWSAAEVLSAAGCEVIIPKNQGCCGSLLLHLGYSDEAKKFARQLVLTFARYEPLDAIVVTAAGCGAMMKDYAHLLSDDLEVSELVQSFAGKVKDFCEIVDELGLPSPLKPLRWKVTYHDPCHLAHVQNIRAQPRKLICQVPEVEFVELPESDWCCGGGNAYNLLQPEMSDMVLDRKIANIQATGANVVVTANIVCLMQLWYGIRKHKLNVRLMHIADFLRAALITQ
;
A
#
# COMPACT_ATOMS: atom_id res chain seq x y z
N MET A 1 7.09 -7.63 26.02
CA MET A 1 7.78 -6.59 25.23
C MET A 1 9.24 -6.99 25.24
N ASP A 2 9.65 -7.84 24.29
CA ASP A 2 10.80 -8.73 24.49
C ASP A 2 12.04 -8.22 23.75
N CYS A 3 12.22 -6.89 23.70
CA CYS A 3 13.34 -6.25 23.04
C CYS A 3 14.62 -6.38 23.87
N ILE A 4 15.68 -6.96 23.30
CA ILE A 4 17.00 -7.09 23.96
C ILE A 4 17.97 -5.93 23.65
N HIS A 5 17.48 -4.84 23.04
CA HIS A 5 18.26 -3.64 22.70
C HIS A 5 19.51 -3.85 21.81
N CYS A 6 19.59 -4.95 21.07
CA CYS A 6 20.73 -5.34 20.22
C CYS A 6 21.06 -4.38 19.06
N GLY A 7 20.12 -3.53 18.61
CA GLY A 7 20.37 -2.48 17.62
C GLY A 7 20.26 -2.90 16.15
N PHE A 8 19.93 -4.15 15.82
CA PHE A 8 19.73 -4.58 14.41
C PHE A 8 18.63 -3.79 13.68
N CYS A 9 17.63 -3.29 14.41
CA CYS A 9 16.56 -2.50 13.84
C CYS A 9 16.98 -1.08 13.41
N LEU A 10 18.16 -0.60 13.84
CA LEU A 10 18.62 0.76 13.58
C LEU A 10 18.96 0.99 12.11
N THR A 11 19.73 0.07 11.52
CA THR A 11 20.23 0.19 10.12
C THR A 11 19.12 0.08 9.08
N VAL A 12 18.00 -0.55 9.44
CA VAL A 12 16.83 -0.73 8.56
C VAL A 12 15.75 0.33 8.79
N CYS A 13 15.87 1.19 9.81
CA CYS A 13 14.88 2.22 10.11
C CYS A 13 15.17 3.51 9.34
N PRO A 14 14.29 3.94 8.40
CA PRO A 14 14.61 5.09 7.58
C PRO A 14 14.76 6.39 8.35
N THR A 15 13.94 6.60 9.39
CA THR A 15 14.02 7.82 10.19
C THR A 15 15.29 7.87 11.02
N PHE A 16 15.66 6.80 11.72
CA PHE A 16 16.93 6.75 12.45
C PHE A 16 18.14 6.94 11.55
N VAL A 17 18.19 6.26 10.39
CA VAL A 17 19.32 6.38 9.46
C VAL A 17 19.49 7.81 8.94
N LEU A 18 18.40 8.57 8.81
CA LEU A 18 18.44 9.96 8.36
C LEU A 18 18.75 10.95 9.49
N THR A 19 18.27 10.71 10.71
CA THR A 19 18.40 11.67 11.82
C THR A 19 19.56 11.38 12.77
N GLY A 20 19.99 10.11 12.88
CA GLY A 20 20.87 9.64 13.95
C GLY A 20 20.24 9.70 15.35
N ASP A 21 18.95 10.04 15.44
CA ASP A 21 18.24 10.23 16.70
C ASP A 21 17.64 8.91 17.17
N GLU A 22 18.15 8.40 18.30
CA GLU A 22 17.73 7.15 18.90
C GLU A 22 16.24 7.14 19.28
N THR A 23 15.67 8.29 19.62
CA THR A 23 14.23 8.42 19.92
C THR A 23 13.37 8.20 18.67
N ASP A 24 13.94 8.45 17.49
CA ASP A 24 13.36 8.14 16.19
C ASP A 24 13.75 6.75 15.65
N SER A 25 14.32 5.89 16.49
CA SER A 25 14.57 4.49 16.18
C SER A 25 13.39 3.58 16.54
N PRO A 26 13.32 2.35 16.03
CA PRO A 26 12.29 1.41 16.44
C PRO A 26 12.40 1.05 17.93
N ARG A 27 13.61 0.88 18.47
CA ARG A 27 13.78 0.57 19.90
C ARG A 27 13.51 1.77 20.80
N GLY A 28 13.86 3.00 20.38
CA GLY A 28 13.50 4.21 21.11
C GLY A 28 11.98 4.40 21.18
N ARG A 29 11.27 4.21 20.06
CA ARG A 29 9.80 4.26 20.04
C ARG A 29 9.15 3.16 20.86
N LEU A 30 9.68 1.93 20.82
CA LEU A 30 9.22 0.84 21.70
C LEU A 30 9.36 1.21 23.18
N TYR A 31 10.45 1.88 23.55
CA TYR A 31 10.64 2.36 24.90
C TYR A 31 9.58 3.39 25.30
N TYR A 32 9.25 4.35 24.42
CA TYR A 32 8.13 5.28 24.67
C TYR A 32 6.78 4.57 24.78
N MET A 33 6.47 3.64 23.87
CA MET A 33 5.23 2.86 23.94
C MET A 33 5.12 2.10 25.27
N ARG A 34 6.25 1.57 25.78
CA ARG A 34 6.32 0.90 27.07
C ARG A 34 6.01 1.85 28.22
N LEU A 35 6.75 2.95 28.32
CA LEU A 35 6.58 3.92 29.40
C LEU A 35 5.17 4.51 29.43
N LEU A 36 4.58 4.77 28.26
CA LEU A 36 3.18 5.21 28.13
C LEU A 36 2.19 4.14 28.61
N SER A 37 2.42 2.87 28.25
CA SER A 37 1.57 1.75 28.68
C SER A 37 1.68 1.48 30.19
N GLU A 38 2.84 1.75 30.78
CA GLU A 38 3.11 1.58 32.22
C GLU A 38 2.71 2.82 33.04
N GLY A 39 2.23 3.89 32.40
CA GLY A 39 1.83 5.14 33.07
C GLY A 39 2.99 5.92 33.68
N GLN A 40 4.23 5.66 33.23
CA GLN A 40 5.43 6.31 33.77
C GLN A 40 5.72 7.67 33.12
N ILE A 41 5.19 7.91 31.92
CA ILE A 41 5.30 9.19 31.22
C ILE A 41 3.94 9.61 30.68
N GLU A 42 3.77 10.93 30.55
CA GLU A 42 2.64 11.50 29.84
C GLU A 42 2.96 11.60 28.33
N PRO A 43 1.96 11.43 27.45
CA PRO A 43 2.12 11.71 26.03
C PRO A 43 2.13 13.21 25.78
N ASP A 44 3.30 13.81 26.00
CA ASP A 44 3.62 15.20 25.66
C ASP A 44 3.94 15.35 24.16
N GLU A 45 4.14 16.59 23.70
CA GLU A 45 4.41 16.87 22.29
C GLU A 45 5.70 16.19 21.78
N SER A 46 6.72 16.05 22.63
CA SER A 46 7.99 15.43 22.25
C SER A 46 7.79 13.94 21.99
N VAL A 47 7.19 13.23 22.94
CA VAL A 47 6.91 11.80 22.83
C VAL A 47 6.05 11.50 21.59
N LEU A 48 4.97 12.27 21.42
CA LEU A 48 4.07 12.10 20.29
C LEU A 48 4.77 12.36 18.95
N THR A 49 5.61 13.40 18.87
CA THR A 49 6.37 13.71 17.64
C THR A 49 7.22 12.53 17.19
N HIS A 50 7.92 11.86 18.11
CA HIS A 50 8.74 10.70 17.76
C HIS A 50 7.90 9.48 17.35
N LEU A 51 6.77 9.22 18.02
CA LEU A 51 5.86 8.14 17.61
C LEU A 51 5.23 8.39 16.23
N ASP A 52 4.95 9.65 15.91
CA ASP A 52 4.33 10.07 14.65
C ASP A 52 5.31 10.07 13.47
N ARG A 53 6.61 10.23 13.73
CA ARG A 53 7.66 10.08 12.72
C ARG A 53 7.84 8.63 12.24
N CYS A 54 7.18 7.65 12.85
CA CYS A 54 7.18 6.29 12.34
C CYS A 54 6.42 6.17 11.01
N LEU A 55 7.14 5.79 9.95
CA LEU A 55 6.62 5.46 8.61
C LEU A 55 5.68 4.25 8.57
N TYR A 56 5.74 3.39 9.59
CA TYR A 56 4.99 2.14 9.66
C TYR A 56 5.38 1.12 8.56
N CYS A 57 6.67 1.04 8.20
CA CYS A 57 7.14 0.12 7.14
C CYS A 57 7.41 -1.32 7.62
N ARG A 58 7.49 -1.54 8.94
CA ARG A 58 7.75 -2.84 9.60
C ARG A 58 9.08 -3.52 9.21
N ALA A 59 10.01 -2.83 8.55
CA ALA A 59 11.36 -3.34 8.28
C ALA A 59 12.11 -3.78 9.56
N CYS A 60 11.85 -3.08 10.66
CA CYS A 60 12.40 -3.40 11.98
C CYS A 60 11.99 -4.78 12.52
N GLU A 61 10.84 -5.32 12.10
CA GLU A 61 10.39 -6.64 12.55
C GLU A 61 11.19 -7.75 11.87
N THR A 62 11.38 -7.65 10.55
CA THR A 62 12.22 -8.60 9.81
C THR A 62 13.66 -8.62 10.32
N ALA A 63 14.18 -7.47 10.74
CA ALA A 63 15.53 -7.37 11.29
C ALA A 63 15.63 -7.80 12.78
N CYS A 64 14.51 -8.03 13.46
CA CYS A 64 14.52 -8.27 14.90
C CYS A 64 14.76 -9.76 15.23
N PRO A 65 15.90 -10.14 15.84
CA PRO A 65 16.14 -11.53 16.23
C PRO A 65 15.20 -12.01 17.35
N SER A 66 14.62 -11.08 18.11
CA SER A 66 13.67 -11.37 19.19
C SER A 66 12.22 -11.47 18.70
N GLY A 67 11.95 -11.23 17.41
CA GLY A 67 10.59 -11.34 16.85
C GLY A 67 9.60 -10.30 17.40
N VAL A 68 10.06 -9.10 17.79
CA VAL A 68 9.16 -8.06 18.31
C VAL A 68 8.14 -7.65 17.25
N GLN A 69 6.85 -7.78 17.59
CA GLN A 69 5.72 -7.37 16.75
C GLN A 69 5.50 -5.85 16.84
N TYR A 70 6.44 -5.08 16.31
CA TYR A 70 6.45 -3.61 16.39
C TYR A 70 5.16 -2.96 15.89
N GLY A 71 4.65 -3.39 14.74
CA GLY A 71 3.42 -2.90 14.14
C GLY A 71 2.25 -3.02 15.09
N PHE A 72 2.00 -4.22 15.61
CA PHE A 72 0.94 -4.47 16.58
C PHE A 72 1.05 -3.54 17.82
N LEU A 73 2.26 -3.41 18.38
CA LEU A 73 2.49 -2.51 19.52
C LEU A 73 2.24 -1.03 19.17
N ALA A 74 2.66 -0.61 17.97
CA ALA A 74 2.45 0.74 17.48
C ALA A 74 0.96 1.04 17.21
N GLU A 75 0.20 0.08 16.69
CA GLU A 75 -1.25 0.16 16.53
C GLU A 75 -1.96 0.30 17.87
N LEU A 76 -1.62 -0.54 18.86
CA LEU A 76 -2.18 -0.44 20.22
C LEU A 76 -1.89 0.93 20.84
N ALA A 77 -0.63 1.38 20.78
CA ALA A 77 -0.24 2.67 21.33
C ALA A 77 -1.01 3.80 20.66
N ARG A 78 -1.11 3.82 19.32
CA ARG A 78 -1.87 4.85 18.59
C ARG A 78 -3.36 4.82 18.89
N ALA A 79 -3.97 3.64 19.03
CA ALA A 79 -5.37 3.51 19.42
C ALA A 79 -5.62 4.05 20.83
N GLN A 80 -4.74 3.74 21.79
CA GLN A 80 -4.80 4.27 23.15
C GLN A 80 -4.68 5.80 23.16
N LEU A 81 -3.70 6.34 22.45
CA LEU A 81 -3.48 7.79 22.33
C LEU A 81 -4.67 8.51 21.66
N ALA A 82 -5.24 7.92 20.60
CA ALA A 82 -6.40 8.46 19.92
C ALA A 82 -7.64 8.54 20.84
N ARG A 83 -7.86 7.52 21.69
CA ARG A 83 -8.96 7.53 22.69
C ARG A 83 -8.79 8.61 23.76
N GLN A 84 -7.55 9.00 24.06
CA GLN A 84 -7.24 10.10 24.98
C GLN A 84 -7.32 11.49 24.30
N GLY A 85 -7.71 11.57 23.03
CA GLY A 85 -7.70 12.80 22.25
C GLY A 85 -6.30 13.28 21.83
N LYS A 86 -5.26 12.47 22.09
CA LYS A 86 -3.85 12.74 21.79
C LYS A 86 -3.35 11.94 20.58
N GLY A 87 -4.17 11.85 19.53
CA GLY A 87 -3.78 11.22 18.26
C GLY A 87 -2.63 11.98 17.56
N LEU A 88 -2.30 11.59 16.32
CA LEU A 88 -1.21 12.18 15.52
C LEU A 88 -1.10 13.70 15.68
N THR A 89 0.02 14.14 16.25
CA THR A 89 0.41 15.53 16.36
C THR A 89 0.55 16.14 14.97
N ARG A 90 0.07 17.37 14.81
CA ARG A 90 0.23 18.20 13.60
C ARG A 90 -0.67 17.89 12.39
N LYS A 91 -1.74 17.11 12.52
CA LYS A 91 -2.77 17.06 11.46
C LYS A 91 -3.76 18.23 11.57
N SER A 92 -4.05 18.89 10.45
CA SER A 92 -5.11 19.90 10.40
C SER A 92 -6.51 19.25 10.42
N LYS A 93 -7.54 20.00 10.84
CA LYS A 93 -8.94 19.52 10.79
C LYS A 93 -9.36 19.12 9.37
N ILE A 94 -8.81 19.77 8.34
CA ILE A 94 -9.06 19.46 6.93
C ILE A 94 -8.43 18.12 6.55
N GLN A 95 -7.18 17.86 6.96
CA GLN A 95 -6.53 16.58 6.74
C GLN A 95 -7.28 15.45 7.44
N ASP A 96 -7.70 15.65 8.70
CA ASP A 96 -8.48 14.67 9.44
C ASP A 96 -9.79 14.32 8.72
N PHE A 97 -10.52 15.35 8.28
CA PHE A 97 -11.75 15.18 7.51
C PHE A 97 -11.50 14.42 6.20
N LEU A 98 -10.43 14.75 5.46
CA LEU A 98 -10.07 14.07 4.22
C LEU A 98 -9.79 12.58 4.46
N PHE A 99 -8.97 12.26 5.47
CA PHE A 99 -8.57 10.89 5.77
C PHE A 99 -9.71 10.04 6.30
N ARG A 100 -10.64 10.62 7.06
CA ARG A 100 -11.76 9.88 7.67
C ARG A 100 -12.99 9.81 6.78
N HIS A 101 -13.28 10.86 6.01
CA HIS A 101 -14.58 11.01 5.36
C HIS A 101 -14.53 11.08 3.83
N ILE A 102 -13.34 11.20 3.22
CA ILE A 102 -13.19 11.24 1.76
C ILE A 102 -12.41 10.03 1.23
N LEU A 103 -11.15 9.85 1.65
CA LEU A 103 -10.29 8.79 1.10
C LEU A 103 -10.86 7.36 1.26
N PRO A 104 -11.50 6.98 2.39
CA PRO A 104 -12.04 5.63 2.56
C PRO A 104 -13.32 5.39 1.75
N TYR A 105 -13.90 6.42 1.12
CA TYR A 105 -15.19 6.34 0.44
C TYR A 105 -15.00 6.60 -1.07
N PRO A 106 -14.94 5.56 -1.92
CA PRO A 106 -14.65 5.69 -3.35
C PRO A 106 -15.55 6.69 -4.08
N ASN A 107 -16.86 6.69 -3.79
CA ASN A 107 -17.81 7.62 -4.41
C ASN A 107 -17.51 9.08 -4.05
N ARG A 108 -17.14 9.34 -2.79
CA ARG A 108 -16.78 10.70 -2.34
C ARG A 108 -15.44 11.13 -2.92
N LEU A 109 -14.47 10.22 -2.94
CA LEU A 109 -13.17 10.43 -3.55
C LEU A 109 -13.31 10.72 -5.05
N GLU A 110 -14.17 10.00 -5.79
CA GLU A 110 -14.41 10.25 -7.21
C GLU A 110 -14.93 11.66 -7.47
N ILE A 111 -15.86 12.15 -6.64
CA ILE A 111 -16.38 13.52 -6.71
C ILE A 111 -15.26 14.53 -6.40
N ALA A 112 -14.49 14.30 -5.32
CA ALA A 112 -13.40 15.17 -4.91
C ALA A 112 -12.29 15.29 -5.97
N MET A 113 -12.09 14.25 -6.78
CA MET A 113 -11.08 14.21 -7.85
C MET A 113 -11.55 14.87 -9.15
N PHE A 114 -12.84 15.19 -9.31
CA PHE A 114 -13.39 15.74 -10.54
C PHE A 114 -12.78 17.10 -10.94
N PRO A 115 -12.63 18.10 -10.03
CA PRO A 115 -11.97 19.35 -10.37
C PRO A 115 -10.52 19.16 -10.83
N LEU A 116 -9.80 18.22 -10.21
CA LEU A 116 -8.42 17.90 -10.60
C LEU A 116 -8.34 17.27 -11.98
N ARG A 117 -9.30 16.39 -12.35
CA ARG A 117 -9.39 15.84 -13.72
C ARG A 117 -9.56 16.94 -14.76
N ILE A 118 -10.42 17.93 -14.49
CA ILE A 118 -10.62 19.08 -15.38
C ILE A 118 -9.34 19.92 -15.46
N ALA A 119 -8.70 20.22 -14.32
CA ALA A 119 -7.47 21.00 -14.30
C ALA A 119 -6.33 20.30 -15.07
N GLN A 120 -6.17 18.98 -14.94
CA GLN A 120 -5.21 18.18 -15.72
C GLN A 120 -5.53 18.20 -17.21
N LEU A 121 -6.80 18.08 -17.60
CA LEU A 121 -7.23 18.12 -19.00
C LEU A 121 -6.95 19.48 -19.65
N LEU A 122 -7.19 20.57 -18.93
CA LEU A 122 -6.95 21.94 -19.39
C LEU A 122 -5.47 22.37 -19.22
N LYS A 123 -4.60 21.50 -18.68
CA LYS A 123 -3.21 21.81 -18.31
C LYS A 123 -3.06 23.02 -17.38
N LEU A 124 -4.10 23.31 -16.58
CA LEU A 124 -4.14 24.40 -15.61
C LEU A 124 -3.63 23.99 -14.22
N THR A 125 -3.00 22.81 -14.10
CA THR A 125 -2.48 22.32 -12.81
C THR A 125 -1.41 23.24 -12.22
N GLU A 126 -0.72 24.02 -13.04
CA GLU A 126 0.31 24.96 -12.57
C GLU A 126 -0.28 26.09 -11.70
N TRP A 127 -1.53 26.50 -11.94
CA TRP A 127 -2.21 27.53 -11.16
C TRP A 127 -2.60 27.07 -9.75
N LEU A 128 -2.64 25.75 -9.53
CA LEU A 128 -2.99 25.14 -8.24
C LEU A 128 -1.77 24.90 -7.33
N ASN A 129 -0.56 25.29 -7.77
CA ASN A 129 0.68 25.07 -7.03
C ASN A 129 0.91 26.02 -5.84
N GLY A 130 0.07 27.05 -5.65
CA GLY A 130 0.27 28.07 -4.61
C GLY A 130 0.09 27.60 -3.16
N ILE A 131 -0.46 26.40 -2.93
CA ILE A 131 -0.71 25.85 -1.58
C ILE A 131 0.09 24.55 -1.41
N PRO A 132 1.08 24.47 -0.49
CA PRO A 132 2.03 23.34 -0.42
C PRO A 132 1.38 21.96 -0.30
N PHE A 133 0.37 21.80 0.56
CA PHE A 133 -0.34 20.54 0.74
C PHE A 133 -1.08 20.10 -0.54
N ILE A 134 -1.73 21.04 -1.21
CA ILE A 134 -2.50 20.80 -2.44
C ILE A 134 -1.54 20.47 -3.58
N SER A 135 -0.47 21.26 -3.74
CA SER A 135 0.56 21.00 -4.75
C SER A 135 1.16 19.60 -4.59
N ARG A 136 1.52 19.21 -3.36
CA ARG A 136 2.03 17.86 -3.09
C ARG A 136 1.01 16.78 -3.45
N ALA A 137 -0.23 16.90 -2.97
CA ALA A 137 -1.28 15.93 -3.25
C ALA A 137 -1.56 15.78 -4.76
N ILE A 138 -1.61 16.89 -5.50
CA ILE A 138 -1.80 16.89 -6.96
C ILE A 138 -0.65 16.18 -7.68
N ASN A 139 0.60 16.46 -7.29
CA ASN A 139 1.77 15.89 -7.94
C ASN A 139 1.96 14.39 -7.68
N MET A 140 1.29 13.84 -6.65
CA MET A 140 1.25 12.41 -6.36
C MET A 140 0.20 11.65 -7.17
N VAL A 141 -0.76 12.36 -7.76
CA VAL A 141 -1.79 11.74 -8.60
C VAL A 141 -1.23 11.64 -10.02
N PRO A 142 -1.28 10.45 -10.65
CA PRO A 142 -0.88 10.31 -12.05
C PRO A 142 -1.77 11.16 -12.94
N SER A 143 -1.39 11.32 -14.21
CA SER A 143 -2.29 11.92 -15.19
C SER A 143 -3.53 11.04 -15.31
N LEU A 144 -4.67 11.54 -14.86
CA LEU A 144 -5.91 10.79 -14.87
C LEU A 144 -6.36 10.67 -16.34
N PRO A 145 -6.76 9.48 -16.81
CA PRO A 145 -7.17 9.31 -18.19
C PRO A 145 -8.37 10.20 -18.51
N SER A 146 -8.36 10.83 -19.68
CA SER A 146 -9.47 11.69 -20.16
C SER A 146 -10.80 10.92 -20.27
N ARG A 147 -10.72 9.62 -20.53
CA ARG A 147 -11.86 8.69 -20.52
C ARG A 147 -11.80 7.82 -19.26
N ARG A 148 -12.86 7.83 -18.45
CA ARG A 148 -13.01 6.87 -17.35
C ARG A 148 -12.96 5.47 -17.95
N TRP A 149 -12.08 4.61 -17.44
CA TRP A 149 -12.20 3.18 -17.68
C TRP A 149 -13.57 2.77 -17.14
N GLY A 150 -14.32 1.96 -17.90
CA GLY A 150 -15.65 1.51 -17.50
C GLY A 150 -15.59 0.81 -16.14
N LYS A 151 -16.74 0.69 -15.47
CA LYS A 151 -16.83 -0.15 -14.28
C LYS A 151 -16.52 -1.60 -14.68
N LEU A 152 -15.66 -2.24 -13.90
CA LEU A 152 -15.43 -3.68 -14.05
C LEU A 152 -16.77 -4.42 -13.93
N PRO A 153 -17.02 -5.44 -14.77
CA PRO A 153 -18.18 -6.31 -14.58
C PRO A 153 -18.05 -7.03 -13.23
N GLU A 154 -19.18 -7.49 -12.69
CA GLU A 154 -19.19 -8.22 -11.42
C GLU A 154 -18.51 -9.59 -11.52
N THR A 155 -18.52 -10.18 -12.72
CA THR A 155 -17.79 -11.40 -13.05
C THR A 155 -16.96 -11.16 -14.30
N PHE A 156 -15.70 -11.56 -14.25
CA PHE A 156 -14.78 -11.60 -15.36
C PHE A 156 -14.45 -13.08 -15.64
N PRO A 157 -14.87 -13.66 -16.77
CA PRO A 157 -14.70 -15.09 -17.03
C PRO A 157 -13.22 -15.47 -17.17
N ALA A 158 -12.89 -16.72 -16.86
CA ALA A 158 -11.59 -17.28 -17.20
C ALA A 158 -11.44 -17.34 -18.73
N ARG A 159 -10.28 -16.97 -19.26
CA ARG A 159 -10.00 -17.03 -20.71
C ARG A 159 -9.70 -18.46 -21.17
N SER A 160 -9.17 -19.29 -20.28
CA SER A 160 -8.90 -20.71 -20.48
C SER A 160 -9.85 -21.56 -19.63
N GLU A 161 -9.59 -22.88 -19.59
CA GLU A 161 -10.18 -23.74 -18.56
C GLU A 161 -10.06 -23.10 -17.18
N ARG A 162 -11.18 -23.06 -16.45
CA ARG A 162 -11.27 -22.42 -15.14
C ARG A 162 -10.52 -23.27 -14.12
N LYS A 163 -9.40 -22.76 -13.62
CA LYS A 163 -8.58 -23.37 -12.57
C LYS A 163 -9.04 -22.94 -11.18
N LEU A 164 -9.28 -21.63 -10.98
CA LEU A 164 -9.70 -21.05 -9.70
C LEU A 164 -10.86 -20.06 -9.89
N ARG A 165 -11.64 -19.86 -8.85
CA ARG A 165 -12.62 -18.79 -8.69
C ARG A 165 -12.17 -17.84 -7.59
N VAL A 166 -11.79 -16.62 -7.97
CA VAL A 166 -11.11 -15.68 -7.07
C VAL A 166 -11.88 -14.38 -6.93
N GLY A 167 -11.93 -13.81 -5.72
CA GLY A 167 -12.51 -12.49 -5.49
C GLY A 167 -11.45 -11.39 -5.58
N LEU A 168 -11.61 -10.38 -6.45
CA LEU A 168 -10.66 -9.28 -6.59
C LEU A 168 -11.07 -8.06 -5.74
N VAL A 169 -10.17 -7.66 -4.85
CA VAL A 169 -10.29 -6.44 -4.06
C VAL A 169 -9.86 -5.24 -4.90
N THR A 170 -10.80 -4.35 -5.19
CA THR A 170 -10.58 -3.18 -6.07
C THR A 170 -9.96 -1.99 -5.34
N GLY A 171 -10.03 -1.95 -4.01
CA GLY A 171 -9.44 -0.93 -3.15
C GLY A 171 -10.09 0.45 -3.24
N CYS A 172 -10.01 1.23 -2.16
CA CYS A 172 -10.69 2.52 -2.08
C CYS A 172 -10.05 3.59 -2.99
N ILE A 173 -8.73 3.78 -2.89
CA ILE A 173 -7.98 4.73 -3.72
C ILE A 173 -7.72 4.14 -5.12
N ASN A 174 -7.39 2.84 -5.18
CA ASN A 174 -7.04 2.16 -6.42
C ASN A 174 -8.23 2.18 -7.42
N SER A 175 -9.47 1.98 -6.96
CA SER A 175 -10.66 2.07 -7.81
C SER A 175 -10.92 3.44 -8.44
N VAL A 176 -10.39 4.54 -7.87
CA VAL A 176 -10.58 5.91 -8.38
C VAL A 176 -9.38 6.42 -9.16
N VAL A 177 -8.17 6.18 -8.65
CA VAL A 177 -6.91 6.73 -9.19
C VAL A 177 -6.27 5.79 -10.21
N LEU A 178 -6.35 4.47 -9.98
CA LEU A 178 -5.74 3.43 -10.79
C LEU A 178 -6.76 2.36 -11.21
N SER A 179 -7.95 2.79 -11.64
CA SER A 179 -8.99 1.88 -12.11
C SER A 179 -8.50 0.97 -13.24
N ARG A 180 -7.60 1.47 -14.09
CA ARG A 180 -6.90 0.67 -15.11
C ARG A 180 -6.13 -0.51 -14.52
N THR A 181 -5.45 -0.33 -13.39
CA THR A 181 -4.68 -1.40 -12.75
C THR A 181 -5.59 -2.53 -12.26
N ASN A 182 -6.81 -2.22 -11.81
CA ASN A 182 -7.80 -3.26 -11.49
C ASN A 182 -8.24 -4.04 -12.74
N TRP A 183 -8.40 -3.37 -13.89
CA TRP A 183 -8.64 -4.05 -15.18
C TRP A 183 -7.46 -4.94 -15.57
N SER A 184 -6.24 -4.42 -15.47
CA SER A 184 -5.02 -5.19 -15.73
C SER A 184 -4.91 -6.43 -14.85
N ALA A 185 -5.24 -6.30 -13.56
CA ALA A 185 -5.24 -7.44 -12.64
C ALA A 185 -6.30 -8.48 -13.03
N ALA A 186 -7.54 -8.05 -13.33
CA ALA A 186 -8.61 -8.96 -13.76
C ALA A 186 -8.25 -9.68 -15.08
N GLU A 187 -7.70 -8.97 -16.06
CA GLU A 187 -7.27 -9.56 -17.34
C GLU A 187 -6.13 -10.56 -17.15
N VAL A 188 -5.12 -10.26 -16.31
CA VAL A 188 -4.01 -11.17 -16.04
C VAL A 188 -4.49 -12.42 -15.29
N LEU A 189 -5.33 -12.26 -14.25
CA LEU A 189 -5.91 -13.39 -13.53
C LEU A 189 -6.77 -14.26 -14.45
N SER A 190 -7.63 -13.64 -15.27
CA SER A 190 -8.45 -14.33 -16.27
C SER A 190 -7.60 -15.14 -17.25
N ALA A 191 -6.50 -14.56 -17.74
CA ALA A 191 -5.59 -15.22 -18.65
C ALA A 191 -4.77 -16.35 -17.97
N ALA A 192 -4.54 -16.27 -16.66
CA ALA A 192 -3.94 -17.36 -15.86
C ALA A 192 -4.93 -18.50 -15.54
N GLY A 193 -6.21 -18.35 -15.89
CA GLY A 193 -7.25 -19.36 -15.69
C GLY A 193 -8.19 -19.10 -14.51
N CYS A 194 -8.21 -17.88 -13.96
CA CYS A 194 -9.14 -17.51 -12.90
C CYS A 194 -10.49 -17.03 -13.46
N GLU A 195 -11.60 -17.51 -12.90
CA GLU A 195 -12.85 -16.77 -12.90
C GLU A 195 -12.77 -15.68 -11.82
N VAL A 196 -12.79 -14.42 -12.22
CA VAL A 196 -12.59 -13.30 -11.29
C VAL A 196 -13.94 -12.69 -10.90
N ILE A 197 -14.28 -12.78 -9.63
CA ILE A 197 -15.45 -12.17 -9.03
C ILE A 197 -15.07 -10.82 -8.45
N ILE A 198 -15.86 -9.80 -8.73
CA ILE A 198 -15.59 -8.41 -8.35
C ILE A 198 -16.81 -7.92 -7.59
N PRO A 199 -16.91 -8.23 -6.27
CA PRO A 199 -18.06 -7.84 -5.47
C PRO A 199 -18.36 -6.35 -5.56
N LYS A 200 -19.64 -5.99 -5.63
CA LYS A 200 -20.06 -4.59 -5.55
C LYS A 200 -19.97 -4.08 -4.11
N ASN A 201 -19.79 -2.76 -3.96
CA ASN A 201 -19.83 -2.06 -2.67
C ASN A 201 -18.79 -2.54 -1.62
N GLN A 202 -17.57 -2.88 -2.06
CA GLN A 202 -16.48 -3.36 -1.19
C GLN A 202 -16.04 -2.35 -0.13
N GLY A 203 -16.01 -1.06 -0.47
CA GLY A 203 -15.54 -0.01 0.44
C GLY A 203 -14.01 0.03 0.58
N CYS A 204 -13.53 0.36 1.78
CA CYS A 204 -12.12 0.45 2.14
C CYS A 204 -11.70 -0.79 2.93
N CYS A 205 -10.41 -1.14 2.91
CA CYS A 205 -9.87 -2.14 3.84
C CYS A 205 -9.77 -1.61 5.27
N GLY A 206 -9.63 -0.28 5.45
CA GLY A 206 -9.47 0.37 6.75
C GLY A 206 -8.02 0.65 7.17
N SER A 207 -7.02 0.29 6.35
CA SER A 207 -5.60 0.27 6.78
C SER A 207 -5.10 1.67 7.17
N LEU A 208 -5.44 2.69 6.38
CA LEU A 208 -5.09 4.06 6.70
C LEU A 208 -5.67 4.49 8.06
N LEU A 209 -6.94 4.17 8.33
CA LEU A 209 -7.59 4.56 9.57
C LEU A 209 -6.96 3.89 10.77
N LEU A 210 -6.67 2.58 10.67
CA LEU A 210 -6.00 1.84 11.71
C LEU A 210 -4.63 2.46 12.05
N HIS A 211 -3.81 2.74 11.03
CA HIS A 211 -2.50 3.34 11.23
C HIS A 211 -2.57 4.77 11.80
N LEU A 212 -3.66 5.51 11.54
CA LEU A 212 -3.88 6.84 12.10
C LEU A 212 -4.49 6.82 13.53
N GLY A 213 -4.73 5.63 14.10
CA GLY A 213 -5.31 5.44 15.44
C GLY A 213 -6.84 5.34 15.46
N TYR A 214 -7.52 5.38 14.31
CA TYR A 214 -8.97 5.23 14.16
C TYR A 214 -9.40 3.76 14.11
N SER A 215 -9.12 3.03 15.20
CA SER A 215 -9.34 1.59 15.28
C SER A 215 -10.81 1.22 15.10
N ASP A 216 -11.74 1.94 15.77
CA ASP A 216 -13.17 1.61 15.71
C ASP A 216 -13.74 1.81 14.30
N GLU A 217 -13.34 2.87 13.58
CA GLU A 217 -13.71 3.05 12.18
C GLU A 217 -13.05 2.02 11.25
N ALA A 218 -11.79 1.66 11.50
CA ALA A 218 -11.11 0.61 10.75
C ALA A 218 -11.82 -0.75 10.89
N LYS A 219 -12.26 -1.12 12.10
CA LYS A 219 -13.06 -2.33 12.37
C LYS A 219 -14.36 -2.33 11.57
N LYS A 220 -15.08 -1.21 11.51
CA LYS A 220 -16.31 -1.09 10.71
C LYS A 220 -16.08 -1.39 9.22
N PHE A 221 -15.00 -0.87 8.65
CA PHE A 221 -14.63 -1.14 7.26
C PHE A 221 -14.22 -2.61 7.04
N ALA A 222 -13.39 -3.16 7.92
CA ALA A 222 -12.99 -4.56 7.86
C ALA A 222 -14.21 -5.50 7.92
N ARG A 223 -15.11 -5.29 8.88
CA ARG A 223 -16.36 -6.06 9.03
C ARG A 223 -17.23 -5.97 7.78
N GLN A 224 -17.41 -4.78 7.21
CA GLN A 224 -18.18 -4.59 5.98
C GLN A 224 -17.56 -5.33 4.79
N LEU A 225 -16.23 -5.30 4.66
CA LEU A 225 -15.53 -5.98 3.56
C LEU A 225 -15.68 -7.49 3.65
N VAL A 226 -15.54 -8.06 4.85
CA VAL A 226 -15.74 -9.49 5.13
C VAL A 226 -17.17 -9.91 4.75
N LEU A 227 -18.18 -9.20 5.25
CA LEU A 227 -19.59 -9.47 4.91
C LEU A 227 -19.88 -9.31 3.42
N THR A 228 -19.19 -8.40 2.74
CA THR A 228 -19.35 -8.20 1.30
C THR A 228 -18.89 -9.43 0.52
N PHE A 229 -17.71 -9.96 0.84
CA PHE A 229 -17.15 -11.12 0.16
C PHE A 229 -17.85 -12.44 0.55
N ALA A 230 -18.35 -12.56 1.78
CA ALA A 230 -19.10 -13.72 2.23
C ALA A 230 -20.33 -14.04 1.34
N ARG A 231 -20.95 -13.01 0.74
CA ARG A 231 -22.09 -13.18 -0.21
C ARG A 231 -21.71 -13.81 -1.55
N TYR A 232 -20.42 -13.93 -1.84
CA TYR A 232 -19.90 -14.41 -3.11
C TYR A 232 -19.18 -15.75 -2.99
N GLU A 233 -19.21 -16.40 -1.82
CA GLU A 233 -18.67 -17.75 -1.63
C GLU A 233 -19.39 -18.79 -2.53
N PRO A 234 -18.73 -19.89 -2.96
CA PRO A 234 -17.36 -20.29 -2.61
C PRO A 234 -16.28 -19.57 -3.45
N LEU A 235 -15.26 -19.03 -2.78
CA LEU A 235 -14.05 -18.48 -3.38
C LEU A 235 -12.82 -19.28 -2.95
N ASP A 236 -11.93 -19.56 -3.89
CA ASP A 236 -10.64 -20.22 -3.63
C ASP A 236 -9.62 -19.24 -3.02
N ALA A 237 -9.67 -17.97 -3.46
CA ALA A 237 -8.81 -16.91 -2.94
C ALA A 237 -9.47 -15.53 -3.04
N ILE A 238 -9.02 -14.61 -2.17
CA ILE A 238 -9.34 -13.19 -2.22
C ILE A 238 -8.06 -12.44 -2.61
N VAL A 239 -8.00 -11.99 -3.85
CA VAL A 239 -6.81 -11.41 -4.47
C VAL A 239 -6.74 -9.91 -4.20
N VAL A 240 -5.56 -9.48 -3.75
CA VAL A 240 -5.27 -8.08 -3.43
C VAL A 240 -4.11 -7.57 -4.27
N THR A 241 -4.25 -6.37 -4.81
CA THR A 241 -3.21 -5.70 -5.63
C THR A 241 -2.48 -4.59 -4.89
N ALA A 242 -2.86 -4.31 -3.65
CA ALA A 242 -2.23 -3.29 -2.82
C ALA A 242 -1.65 -3.92 -1.56
N ALA A 243 -0.32 -3.94 -1.48
CA ALA A 243 0.42 -4.54 -0.36
C ALA A 243 -0.09 -4.12 1.04
N GLY A 244 -0.43 -2.84 1.23
CA GLY A 244 -0.96 -2.35 2.50
C GLY A 244 -2.35 -2.90 2.85
N CYS A 245 -3.22 -3.08 1.84
CA CYS A 245 -4.52 -3.72 2.03
C CYS A 245 -4.34 -5.21 2.37
N GLY A 246 -3.45 -5.90 1.64
CA GLY A 246 -3.21 -7.34 1.84
C GLY A 246 -2.66 -7.65 3.23
N ALA A 247 -1.69 -6.86 3.70
CA ALA A 247 -1.15 -6.98 5.06
C ALA A 247 -2.25 -6.81 6.12
N MET A 248 -3.04 -5.73 6.02
CA MET A 248 -4.12 -5.49 6.97
C MET A 248 -5.21 -6.57 6.93
N MET A 249 -5.59 -7.01 5.73
CA MET A 249 -6.66 -8.00 5.54
C MET A 249 -6.29 -9.39 6.09
N LYS A 250 -5.00 -9.77 6.01
CA LYS A 250 -4.47 -10.99 6.65
C LYS A 250 -4.54 -10.90 8.18
N ASP A 251 -4.45 -9.70 8.75
CA ASP A 251 -4.54 -9.45 10.19
C ASP A 251 -5.98 -9.21 10.70
N TYR A 252 -7.01 -9.34 9.85
CA TYR A 252 -8.41 -9.07 10.25
C TYR A 252 -8.91 -9.94 11.40
N ALA A 253 -8.46 -11.20 11.48
CA ALA A 253 -8.80 -12.10 12.59
C ALA A 253 -8.39 -11.53 13.95
N HIS A 254 -7.26 -10.82 13.99
CA HIS A 254 -6.81 -10.13 15.18
C HIS A 254 -7.58 -8.81 15.40
N LEU A 255 -7.73 -8.00 14.34
CA LEU A 255 -8.43 -6.71 14.42
C LEU A 255 -9.89 -6.83 14.90
N LEU A 256 -10.57 -7.91 14.51
CA LEU A 256 -11.97 -8.20 14.80
C LEU A 256 -12.13 -9.32 15.85
N SER A 257 -11.12 -9.58 16.67
CA SER A 257 -11.15 -10.68 17.66
C SER A 257 -12.26 -10.54 18.70
N ASP A 258 -12.75 -9.32 18.92
CA ASP A 258 -13.85 -8.98 19.83
C ASP A 258 -15.24 -9.04 19.17
N ASP A 259 -15.34 -9.19 17.85
CA ASP A 259 -16.60 -9.31 17.11
C ASP A 259 -16.94 -10.80 16.89
N LEU A 260 -17.59 -11.40 17.89
CA LEU A 260 -17.95 -12.81 17.89
C LEU A 260 -18.96 -13.17 16.78
N GLU A 261 -19.75 -12.21 16.27
CA GLU A 261 -20.77 -12.47 15.24
C GLU A 261 -20.17 -12.83 13.89
N VAL A 262 -18.98 -12.32 13.59
CA VAL A 262 -18.31 -12.51 12.29
C VAL A 262 -17.03 -13.35 12.39
N SER A 263 -16.70 -13.88 13.57
CA SER A 263 -15.42 -14.56 13.82
C SER A 263 -15.10 -15.66 12.79
N GLU A 264 -16.05 -16.57 12.51
CA GLU A 264 -15.86 -17.63 11.51
C GLU A 264 -15.67 -17.07 10.09
N LEU A 265 -16.47 -16.06 9.71
CA LEU A 265 -16.37 -15.41 8.41
C LEU A 265 -15.02 -14.69 8.24
N VAL A 266 -14.54 -14.05 9.30
CA VAL A 266 -13.26 -13.34 9.32
C VAL A 266 -12.10 -14.32 9.20
N GLN A 267 -12.13 -15.46 9.91
CA GLN A 267 -11.10 -16.49 9.81
C GLN A 267 -11.04 -17.07 8.38
N SER A 268 -12.19 -17.41 7.81
CA SER A 268 -12.29 -17.88 6.42
C SER A 268 -11.78 -16.83 5.44
N PHE A 269 -12.20 -15.56 5.59
CA PHE A 269 -11.78 -14.46 4.74
C PHE A 269 -10.26 -14.25 4.80
N ALA A 270 -9.70 -14.09 6.00
CA ALA A 270 -8.28 -13.81 6.21
C ALA A 270 -7.39 -14.96 5.68
N GLY A 271 -7.81 -16.21 5.88
CA GLY A 271 -7.11 -17.40 5.35
C GLY A 271 -7.08 -17.48 3.83
N LYS A 272 -8.01 -16.83 3.13
CA LYS A 272 -8.09 -16.78 1.66
C LYS A 272 -7.39 -15.58 1.05
N VAL A 273 -6.94 -14.60 1.83
CA VAL A 273 -6.28 -13.40 1.30
C VAL A 273 -4.93 -13.75 0.69
N LYS A 274 -4.77 -13.48 -0.60
CA LYS A 274 -3.54 -13.70 -1.36
C LYS A 274 -3.15 -12.44 -2.13
N ASP A 275 -1.86 -12.15 -2.19
CA ASP A 275 -1.36 -11.12 -3.09
C ASP A 275 -1.52 -11.58 -4.54
N PHE A 276 -1.78 -10.64 -5.43
CA PHE A 276 -1.84 -10.87 -6.87
C PHE A 276 -0.64 -11.64 -7.42
N CYS A 277 0.58 -11.35 -6.94
CA CYS A 277 1.78 -12.02 -7.42
C CYS A 277 1.86 -13.48 -6.97
N GLU A 278 1.31 -13.83 -5.80
CA GLU A 278 1.26 -15.23 -5.33
C GLU A 278 0.42 -16.08 -6.27
N ILE A 279 -0.80 -15.63 -6.57
CA ILE A 279 -1.74 -16.38 -7.42
C ILE A 279 -1.22 -16.52 -8.86
N VAL A 280 -0.69 -15.44 -9.44
CA VAL A 280 -0.21 -15.49 -10.82
C VAL A 280 1.07 -16.35 -10.91
N ASP A 281 1.94 -16.33 -9.91
CA ASP A 281 3.12 -17.20 -9.88
C ASP A 281 2.76 -18.69 -9.71
N GLU A 282 1.74 -18.99 -8.89
CA GLU A 282 1.24 -20.34 -8.67
C GLU A 282 0.60 -20.94 -9.93
N LEU A 283 -0.25 -20.18 -10.62
CA LEU A 283 -0.96 -20.66 -11.82
C LEU A 283 -0.11 -20.61 -13.10
N GLY A 284 0.94 -19.80 -13.09
CA GLY A 284 1.77 -19.48 -14.25
C GLY A 284 1.15 -18.42 -15.15
N LEU A 285 2.01 -17.68 -15.86
CA LEU A 285 1.58 -16.77 -16.91
C LEU A 285 1.13 -17.56 -18.16
N PRO A 286 0.13 -17.05 -18.90
CA PRO A 286 -0.25 -17.64 -20.18
C PRO A 286 0.91 -17.56 -21.18
N SER A 287 1.04 -18.59 -22.01
CA SER A 287 2.03 -18.66 -23.10
C SER A 287 1.33 -18.66 -24.46
N PRO A 288 1.88 -17.99 -25.49
CA PRO A 288 3.09 -17.16 -25.46
C PRO A 288 2.83 -15.74 -24.91
N LEU A 289 3.88 -15.13 -24.36
CA LEU A 289 3.91 -13.71 -23.97
C LEU A 289 4.55 -12.86 -25.08
N LYS A 290 4.09 -11.62 -25.20
CA LYS A 290 4.72 -10.60 -26.06
C LYS A 290 6.08 -10.20 -25.48
N PRO A 291 7.15 -10.12 -26.30
CA PRO A 291 8.44 -9.61 -25.85
C PRO A 291 8.36 -8.12 -25.51
N LEU A 292 9.02 -7.73 -24.42
CA LEU A 292 9.14 -6.34 -23.98
C LEU A 292 10.62 -5.98 -23.82
N ARG A 293 11.17 -5.22 -24.76
CA ARG A 293 12.56 -4.70 -24.74
C ARG A 293 12.73 -3.57 -23.71
N TRP A 294 12.49 -3.87 -22.45
CA TRP A 294 12.56 -2.91 -21.34
C TRP A 294 13.64 -3.34 -20.35
N LYS A 295 14.35 -2.35 -19.81
CA LYS A 295 15.23 -2.53 -18.67
C LYS A 295 14.46 -2.21 -17.40
N VAL A 296 14.13 -3.25 -16.64
CA VAL A 296 13.14 -3.20 -15.58
C VAL A 296 13.83 -3.34 -14.23
N THR A 297 13.47 -2.48 -13.28
CA THR A 297 13.80 -2.66 -11.86
C THR A 297 12.52 -2.75 -11.01
N TYR A 298 12.63 -3.31 -9.81
CA TYR A 298 11.49 -3.55 -8.93
C TYR A 298 11.67 -2.87 -7.57
N HIS A 299 10.68 -2.09 -7.16
CA HIS A 299 10.57 -1.59 -5.80
C HIS A 299 9.66 -2.50 -4.98
N ASP A 300 10.23 -3.15 -3.97
CA ASP A 300 9.49 -3.94 -2.98
C ASP A 300 8.66 -3.03 -2.08
N PRO A 301 7.31 -3.11 -2.10
CA PRO A 301 6.51 -2.48 -1.08
C PRO A 301 6.82 -3.08 0.29
N CYS A 302 7.14 -2.24 1.28
CA CYS A 302 7.50 -2.69 2.62
C CYS A 302 6.49 -3.66 3.26
N HIS A 303 5.18 -3.42 3.14
CA HIS A 303 4.15 -4.35 3.63
C HIS A 303 4.09 -5.69 2.87
N LEU A 304 4.49 -5.71 1.59
CA LEU A 304 4.57 -6.97 0.85
C LEU A 304 5.80 -7.78 1.31
N ALA A 305 6.91 -7.08 1.51
CA ALA A 305 8.20 -7.67 1.79
C ALA A 305 8.42 -8.07 3.26
N HIS A 306 7.93 -7.28 4.22
CA HIS A 306 8.17 -7.46 5.66
C HIS A 306 6.99 -8.04 6.42
N VAL A 307 5.75 -7.86 5.92
CA VAL A 307 4.55 -8.41 6.58
C VAL A 307 4.08 -9.66 5.87
N GLN A 308 3.89 -9.58 4.55
CA GLN A 308 3.40 -10.71 3.78
C GLN A 308 4.51 -11.67 3.33
N ASN A 309 5.78 -11.32 3.50
CA ASN A 309 6.96 -12.11 3.13
C ASN A 309 7.02 -12.52 1.65
N ILE A 310 6.52 -11.65 0.76
CA ILE A 310 6.49 -11.87 -0.70
C ILE A 310 7.56 -10.99 -1.35
N ARG A 311 8.60 -11.64 -1.88
CA ARG A 311 9.78 -10.98 -2.48
C ARG A 311 10.19 -11.62 -3.81
N ALA A 312 10.17 -12.94 -3.89
CA ALA A 312 10.63 -13.67 -5.07
C ALA A 312 9.61 -13.65 -6.21
N GLN A 313 8.33 -13.77 -5.90
CA GLN A 313 7.24 -13.91 -6.88
C GLN A 313 7.18 -12.74 -7.87
N PRO A 314 7.23 -11.46 -7.44
CA PRO A 314 7.23 -10.34 -8.38
C PRO A 314 8.40 -10.40 -9.38
N ARG A 315 9.62 -10.74 -8.91
CA ARG A 315 10.83 -10.84 -9.74
C ARG A 315 10.72 -11.99 -10.73
N LYS A 316 10.29 -13.17 -10.27
CA LYS A 316 10.07 -14.36 -11.10
C LYS A 316 9.07 -14.06 -12.23
N LEU A 317 7.97 -13.39 -11.92
CA LEU A 317 6.97 -12.97 -12.92
C LEU A 317 7.54 -11.96 -13.93
N ILE A 318 8.35 -11.00 -13.48
CA ILE A 318 9.00 -10.03 -14.38
C ILE A 318 9.97 -10.72 -15.34
N CYS A 319 10.78 -11.66 -14.83
CA CYS A 319 11.81 -12.35 -15.61
C CYS A 319 11.25 -13.40 -16.59
N GLN A 320 9.99 -13.81 -16.42
CA GLN A 320 9.29 -14.67 -17.39
C GLN A 320 8.91 -13.94 -18.69
N VAL A 321 8.89 -12.59 -18.69
CA VAL A 321 8.55 -11.82 -19.89
C VAL A 321 9.73 -11.81 -20.86
N PRO A 322 9.57 -12.24 -22.12
CA PRO A 322 10.67 -12.30 -23.07
C PRO A 322 11.30 -10.93 -23.36
N GLU A 323 12.61 -10.91 -23.61
CA GLU A 323 13.42 -9.72 -23.95
C GLU A 323 13.47 -8.63 -22.87
N VAL A 324 12.99 -8.91 -21.64
CA VAL A 324 13.16 -8.02 -20.49
C VAL A 324 14.56 -8.18 -19.89
N GLU A 325 15.24 -7.07 -19.68
CA GLU A 325 16.47 -7.01 -18.89
C GLU A 325 16.10 -6.60 -17.45
N PHE A 326 16.12 -7.54 -16.51
CA PHE A 326 15.86 -7.23 -15.11
C PHE A 326 17.15 -6.79 -14.40
N VAL A 327 17.08 -5.67 -13.68
CA VAL A 327 18.16 -5.17 -12.81
C VAL A 327 17.61 -4.93 -11.42
N GLU A 328 18.25 -5.57 -10.44
CA GLU A 328 17.87 -5.46 -9.04
C GLU A 328 18.03 -4.02 -8.52
N LEU A 329 17.07 -3.55 -7.71
CA LEU A 329 17.12 -2.22 -7.12
C LEU A 329 17.96 -2.25 -5.84
N PRO A 330 19.04 -1.47 -5.71
CA PRO A 330 19.73 -1.34 -4.42
C PRO A 330 18.76 -0.88 -3.33
N GLU A 331 18.82 -1.58 -2.19
CA GLU A 331 17.91 -1.35 -1.05
C GLU A 331 16.44 -1.39 -1.51
N SER A 332 16.06 -2.38 -2.32
CA SER A 332 14.77 -2.47 -3.01
C SER A 332 13.55 -2.24 -2.08
N ASP A 333 13.63 -2.74 -0.83
CA ASP A 333 12.64 -2.64 0.24
C ASP A 333 12.77 -1.41 1.15
N TRP A 334 13.74 -0.53 0.90
CA TRP A 334 13.77 0.80 1.49
C TRP A 334 12.45 1.52 1.24
N CYS A 335 11.86 2.08 2.29
CA CYS A 335 10.54 2.70 2.23
C CYS A 335 10.49 3.81 1.18
N CYS A 336 9.38 3.93 0.45
CA CYS A 336 9.17 5.04 -0.49
C CYS A 336 8.85 6.37 0.20
N GLY A 337 8.49 6.36 1.49
CA GLY A 337 8.10 7.55 2.25
C GLY A 337 6.61 7.91 2.21
N GLY A 338 5.75 7.08 1.61
CA GLY A 338 4.33 7.38 1.38
C GLY A 338 3.31 6.69 2.30
N GLY A 339 3.70 5.65 3.04
CA GLY A 339 2.80 4.88 3.92
C GLY A 339 2.13 5.76 4.99
N ASN A 340 0.97 5.37 5.53
CA ASN A 340 0.31 6.09 6.64
C ASN A 340 0.02 7.60 6.39
N ALA A 341 -0.16 8.00 5.14
CA ALA A 341 -0.22 9.42 4.74
C ALA A 341 1.00 10.24 5.24
N TYR A 342 2.13 9.58 5.47
CA TYR A 342 3.36 10.16 6.03
C TYR A 342 3.90 11.28 5.17
N ASN A 343 3.84 11.10 3.86
CA ASN A 343 4.11 12.13 2.87
C ASN A 343 3.28 13.41 3.06
N LEU A 344 2.08 13.34 3.63
CA LEU A 344 1.24 14.52 3.87
C LEU A 344 1.40 15.09 5.28
N LEU A 345 1.72 14.23 6.25
CA LEU A 345 1.87 14.59 7.66
C LEU A 345 3.30 15.00 8.04
N GLN A 346 4.30 14.46 7.34
CA GLN A 346 5.74 14.62 7.57
C GLN A 346 6.48 14.82 6.22
N PRO A 347 6.14 15.87 5.44
CA PRO A 347 6.60 16.01 4.05
C PRO A 347 8.14 16.11 3.92
N GLU A 348 8.81 16.81 4.83
CA GLU A 348 10.26 17.00 4.81
C GLU A 348 11.01 15.67 5.02
N MET A 349 10.63 14.91 6.04
CA MET A 349 11.20 13.59 6.31
C MET A 349 10.85 12.59 5.20
N SER A 350 9.62 12.65 4.68
CA SER A 350 9.17 11.84 3.55
C SER A 350 10.02 12.09 2.30
N ASP A 351 10.40 13.35 2.04
CA ASP A 351 11.26 13.71 0.92
C ASP A 351 12.67 13.18 1.08
N MET A 352 13.27 13.28 2.26
CA MET A 352 14.60 12.69 2.50
C MET A 352 14.62 11.17 2.28
N VAL A 353 13.58 10.47 2.75
CA VAL A 353 13.41 9.02 2.54
C VAL A 353 13.25 8.70 1.05
N LEU A 354 12.43 9.49 0.34
CA LEU A 354 12.16 9.33 -1.07
C LEU A 354 13.38 9.62 -1.94
N ASP A 355 14.12 10.70 -1.65
CA ASP A 355 15.26 11.14 -2.45
C ASP A 355 16.36 10.06 -2.52
N ARG A 356 16.60 9.32 -1.43
CA ARG A 356 17.47 8.13 -1.43
C ARG A 356 16.94 7.01 -2.33
N LYS A 357 15.63 6.70 -2.24
CA LYS A 357 15.01 5.69 -3.11
C LYS A 357 15.12 6.07 -4.59
N ILE A 358 14.91 7.35 -4.90
CA ILE A 358 15.02 7.88 -6.25
C ILE A 358 16.46 7.80 -6.78
N ALA A 359 17.46 8.11 -5.96
CA ALA A 359 18.87 7.94 -6.32
C ALA A 359 19.21 6.49 -6.65
N ASN A 360 18.73 5.53 -5.84
CA ASN A 360 18.93 4.10 -6.12
C ASN A 360 18.24 3.67 -7.42
N ILE A 361 17.02 4.16 -7.68
CA ILE A 361 16.32 3.91 -8.95
C ILE A 361 17.15 4.42 -10.13
N GLN A 362 17.67 5.65 -10.05
CA GLN A 362 18.49 6.24 -11.10
C GLN A 362 19.78 5.43 -11.34
N ALA A 363 20.42 4.95 -10.28
CA ALA A 363 21.64 4.15 -10.35
C ALA A 363 21.47 2.81 -11.10
N THR A 364 20.26 2.26 -11.16
CA THR A 364 20.00 1.03 -11.95
C THR A 364 20.08 1.23 -13.46
N GLY A 365 19.90 2.47 -13.93
CA GLY A 365 19.74 2.78 -15.36
C GLY A 365 18.48 2.16 -15.99
N ALA A 366 17.55 1.64 -15.19
CA ALA A 366 16.29 1.06 -15.68
C ALA A 366 15.39 2.14 -16.30
N ASN A 367 14.74 1.82 -17.41
CA ASN A 367 13.75 2.70 -18.04
C ASN A 367 12.32 2.39 -17.56
N VAL A 368 12.11 1.28 -16.85
CA VAL A 368 10.83 0.93 -16.22
C VAL A 368 11.07 0.56 -14.75
N VAL A 369 10.28 1.16 -13.86
CA VAL A 369 10.20 0.78 -12.43
C VAL A 369 8.85 0.10 -12.21
N VAL A 370 8.87 -1.11 -11.64
CA VAL A 370 7.66 -1.86 -11.30
C VAL A 370 7.49 -1.90 -9.79
N THR A 371 6.25 -1.81 -9.30
CA THR A 371 5.92 -2.06 -7.89
C THR A 371 4.51 -2.65 -7.75
N ALA A 372 4.17 -3.17 -6.56
CA ALA A 372 2.91 -3.86 -6.28
C ALA A 372 2.06 -3.14 -5.20
N ASN A 373 2.11 -1.81 -5.16
CA ASN A 373 1.36 -1.03 -4.18
C ASN A 373 1.03 0.38 -4.67
N ILE A 374 -0.25 0.75 -4.61
CA ILE A 374 -0.77 2.07 -5.00
C ILE A 374 -0.07 3.22 -4.27
N VAL A 375 0.15 3.12 -2.96
CA VAL A 375 0.77 4.19 -2.18
C VAL A 375 2.24 4.40 -2.60
N CYS A 376 2.95 3.30 -2.89
CA CYS A 376 4.30 3.39 -3.45
C CYS A 376 4.28 4.03 -4.83
N LEU A 377 3.32 3.67 -5.70
CA LEU A 377 3.18 4.28 -7.01
C LEU A 377 3.00 5.79 -6.94
N MET A 378 2.07 6.25 -6.09
CA MET A 378 1.79 7.68 -5.91
C MET A 378 3.02 8.46 -5.41
N GLN A 379 3.74 7.91 -4.44
CA GLN A 379 4.91 8.56 -3.86
C GLN A 379 6.11 8.55 -4.82
N LEU A 380 6.34 7.45 -5.53
CA LEU A 380 7.40 7.37 -6.53
C LEU A 380 7.09 8.23 -7.76
N TRP A 381 5.82 8.38 -8.17
CA TRP A 381 5.45 9.35 -9.22
C TRP A 381 5.84 10.77 -8.84
N TYR A 382 5.55 11.15 -7.60
CA TYR A 382 5.98 12.45 -7.08
C TYR A 382 7.50 12.62 -7.14
N GLY A 383 8.26 11.61 -6.70
CA GLY A 383 9.72 11.64 -6.75
C GLY A 383 10.28 11.70 -8.17
N ILE A 384 9.78 10.87 -9.08
CA ILE A 384 10.17 10.85 -10.49
C ILE A 384 9.93 12.22 -11.15
N ARG A 385 8.78 12.86 -10.87
CA ARG A 385 8.47 14.22 -11.36
C ARG A 385 9.38 15.27 -10.74
N LYS A 386 9.57 15.25 -9.41
CA LYS A 386 10.44 16.17 -8.66
C LYS A 386 11.88 16.15 -9.21
N HIS A 387 12.40 14.96 -9.50
CA HIS A 387 13.76 14.76 -10.00
C HIS A 387 13.87 14.68 -11.54
N LYS A 388 12.76 14.91 -12.27
CA LYS A 388 12.69 14.90 -13.74
C LYS A 388 13.29 13.65 -14.39
N LEU A 389 13.08 12.49 -13.77
CA LEU A 389 13.58 11.22 -14.28
C LEU A 389 12.76 10.75 -15.48
N ASN A 390 13.45 10.34 -16.55
CA ASN A 390 12.82 9.72 -17.71
C ASN A 390 12.63 8.22 -17.50
N VAL A 391 11.84 7.84 -16.50
CA VAL A 391 11.52 6.44 -16.19
C VAL A 391 10.02 6.21 -16.15
N ARG A 392 9.57 5.06 -16.66
CA ARG A 392 8.17 4.67 -16.64
C ARG A 392 7.87 3.90 -15.36
N LEU A 393 7.01 4.42 -14.50
CA LEU A 393 6.54 3.72 -13.31
C LEU A 393 5.25 2.94 -13.60
N MET A 394 5.21 1.66 -13.21
CA MET A 394 4.08 0.75 -13.47
C MET A 394 3.72 -0.08 -12.25
N HIS A 395 2.42 -0.40 -12.10
CA HIS A 395 2.02 -1.50 -11.25
C HIS A 395 2.41 -2.83 -11.91
N ILE A 396 2.72 -3.86 -11.12
CA ILE A 396 3.06 -5.19 -11.67
C ILE A 396 1.94 -5.78 -12.53
N ALA A 397 0.67 -5.60 -12.14
CA ALA A 397 -0.46 -6.01 -12.96
C ALA A 397 -0.49 -5.32 -14.33
N ASP A 398 -0.18 -4.02 -14.38
CA ASP A 398 -0.10 -3.27 -15.66
C ASP A 398 1.08 -3.73 -16.51
N PHE A 399 2.21 -4.07 -15.87
CA PHE A 399 3.40 -4.59 -16.54
C PHE A 399 3.11 -5.96 -17.16
N LEU A 400 2.55 -6.90 -16.40
CA LEU A 400 2.21 -8.24 -16.90
C LEU A 400 1.14 -8.17 -17.99
N ARG A 401 0.13 -7.31 -17.83
CA ARG A 401 -0.87 -7.06 -18.88
C ARG A 401 -0.21 -6.60 -20.19
N ALA A 402 0.82 -5.75 -20.13
CA ALA A 402 1.50 -5.27 -21.34
C ALA A 402 2.24 -6.40 -22.10
N ALA A 403 2.58 -7.50 -21.42
CA ALA A 403 3.16 -8.71 -22.00
C ALA A 403 2.10 -9.70 -22.51
N LEU A 404 0.81 -9.53 -22.19
CA LEU A 404 -0.23 -10.43 -22.68
C LEU A 404 -0.52 -10.21 -24.17
N ILE A 405 -0.77 -11.30 -24.88
CA ILE A 405 -1.33 -11.26 -26.24
C ILE A 405 -2.85 -11.09 -26.11
N THR A 406 -3.33 -9.88 -26.42
CA THR A 406 -4.76 -9.62 -26.60
C THR A 406 -5.24 -10.37 -27.85
N GLN A 407 -6.25 -11.23 -27.69
CA GLN A 407 -6.96 -11.86 -28.81
C GLN A 407 -7.94 -10.87 -29.45
#